data_AF-A0A0L8FSP2-F1
#
_entry.id   AF-A0A0L8FSP2-F1
#
_cell.length_a   1.000
_cell.length_b   1.000
_cell.length_c   1.000
_cell.angle_alpha   90.00
_cell.angle_beta   90.00
_cell.angle_gamma   90.00
#
_symmetry.space_group_name_H-M   'P 1'
#
loop_
_entity.id
_entity.type
_entity.pdbx_description
1 polymer ?
#
loop_
_entity_poly.entity_id
_entity_poly.type
_entity_poly.pdbx_seq_one_letter_code
_entity_poly.pdbx_strand_id
1 'polypeptide(L)'
;YAFSHDGCWAALVADILQRKCDVINRGFSGYNSRWCKKILSSVLNKNELKDAVFVTIFLGANDCADEKINPLQHVPVDEYKNNMVEMVQMLQVKVLLYLN
;
A
#
# COMPACT_ATOMS: atom_id res chain seq x y z
N TYR A 1 6.86 -6.64 -10.55
CA TYR A 1 7.83 -5.65 -10.04
C TYR A 1 7.23 -4.25 -10.22
N ALA A 2 7.52 -3.29 -9.34
CA ALA A 2 7.00 -1.93 -9.47
C ALA A 2 7.90 -1.04 -10.35
N PHE A 3 9.21 -1.33 -10.35
CA PHE A 3 10.24 -0.73 -11.20
C PHE A 3 11.00 -1.83 -11.93
N SER A 4 11.31 -1.60 -13.19
CA SER A 4 12.21 -2.40 -14.01
C SER A 4 12.82 -1.50 -15.09
N HIS A 5 13.89 -1.98 -15.74
CA HIS A 5 14.54 -1.28 -16.84
C HIS A 5 13.57 -1.02 -18.02
N ASP A 6 12.74 -2.00 -18.34
CA ASP A 6 11.82 -1.95 -19.49
C ASP A 6 10.47 -1.30 -19.16
N GLY A 7 10.34 -0.75 -17.95
CA GLY A 7 9.13 -0.11 -17.46
C GLY A 7 8.22 -1.03 -16.64
N CYS A 8 7.52 -0.43 -15.68
CA CYS A 8 6.48 -1.02 -14.84
C CYS A 8 5.58 0.12 -14.35
N TRP A 9 4.42 -0.18 -13.77
CA TRP A 9 3.44 0.84 -13.39
C TRP A 9 4.03 1.99 -12.57
N ALA A 10 4.81 1.72 -11.52
CA ALA A 10 5.38 2.80 -10.69
C ALA A 10 6.49 3.57 -11.43
N ALA A 11 7.28 2.91 -12.28
CA ALA A 11 8.27 3.58 -13.13
C ALA A 11 7.61 4.55 -14.13
N LEU A 12 6.51 4.14 -14.76
CA LEU A 12 5.76 4.98 -15.70
C LEU A 12 5.09 6.16 -14.99
N VAL A 13 4.51 5.94 -13.81
CA VAL A 13 3.93 7.01 -12.99
C VAL A 13 5.02 8.00 -12.55
N ALA A 14 6.20 7.51 -12.14
CA ALA A 14 7.33 8.36 -11.79
C ALA A 14 7.84 9.19 -12.97
N ASP A 15 7.90 8.60 -14.17
CA ASP A 15 8.29 9.29 -15.40
C ASP A 15 7.31 10.43 -15.76
N ILE A 16 6.01 10.15 -15.72
CA ILE A 16 4.95 11.15 -16.00
C ILE A 16 4.96 12.30 -14.98
N LEU A 17 5.30 12.01 -13.73
CA LEU A 17 5.27 12.96 -12.62
C LEU A 17 6.62 13.62 -12.33
N GLN A 18 7.61 13.42 -13.20
CA GLN A 18 8.91 14.08 -13.07
C GLN A 18 8.74 15.59 -12.85
N ARG A 19 9.46 16.11 -11.84
CA ARG A 19 9.45 17.53 -11.41
C ARG A 19 8.11 18.04 -10.89
N LYS A 20 7.14 17.16 -10.59
CA LYS A 20 5.85 17.51 -9.98
C LYS A 20 5.67 16.88 -8.60
N CYS A 21 6.01 15.60 -8.45
CA CYS A 21 6.00 14.91 -7.16
C CYS A 21 6.89 13.67 -7.19
N ASP A 22 7.39 13.28 -6.02
CA ASP A 22 8.14 12.04 -5.85
C ASP A 22 7.21 10.84 -5.81
N VAL A 23 7.61 9.74 -6.47
CA VAL A 23 6.88 8.47 -6.47
C VAL A 23 7.63 7.49 -5.60
N ILE A 24 7.06 7.19 -4.43
CA ILE A 24 7.67 6.36 -3.40
C ILE A 24 6.98 4.99 -3.38
N ASN A 25 7.72 3.92 -3.64
CA ASN A 25 7.20 2.56 -3.60
C ASN A 25 7.38 1.91 -2.22
N ARG A 26 6.30 1.26 -1.74
CA ARG A 26 6.23 0.48 -0.49
C ARG A 26 5.64 -0.91 -0.72
N GLY A 27 5.77 -1.45 -1.93
CA GLY A 27 5.32 -2.79 -2.28
C GLY A 27 6.31 -3.87 -1.84
N PHE A 28 5.78 -4.93 -1.21
CA PHE A 28 6.54 -6.08 -0.74
C PHE A 28 6.12 -7.34 -1.53
N SER A 29 7.10 -8.00 -2.16
CA SER A 29 6.82 -9.18 -2.99
C SER A 29 6.16 -10.28 -2.16
N GLY A 30 5.07 -10.86 -2.69
CA GLY A 30 4.33 -11.95 -2.03
C GLY A 30 3.48 -11.53 -0.84
N TYR A 31 3.45 -10.25 -0.44
CA TYR A 31 2.63 -9.83 0.69
C TYR A 31 1.14 -9.74 0.34
N ASN A 32 0.29 -10.19 1.27
CA ASN A 32 -1.16 -10.00 1.23
C ASN A 32 -1.59 -8.81 2.12
N SER A 33 -2.89 -8.51 2.15
CA SER A 33 -3.43 -7.41 2.98
C SER A 33 -3.17 -7.61 4.47
N ARG A 34 -3.22 -8.86 4.96
CA ARG A 34 -2.99 -9.18 6.38
C ARG A 34 -1.58 -8.80 6.83
N TRP A 35 -0.57 -9.08 6.02
CA TRP A 35 0.81 -8.75 6.35
C TRP A 35 1.12 -7.27 6.12
N CYS A 36 0.68 -6.69 5.00
CA CYS A 36 0.89 -5.27 4.73
C CYS A 36 0.28 -4.37 5.82
N LYS A 37 -0.93 -4.71 6.30
CA LYS A 37 -1.57 -3.96 7.39
C LYS A 37 -0.71 -3.92 8.65
N LYS A 38 -0.10 -5.03 9.03
CA LYS A 38 0.72 -5.13 10.25
C LYS A 38 1.98 -4.26 10.19
N ILE A 39 2.57 -4.10 9.00
CA ILE A 39 3.80 -3.33 8.84
C ILE A 39 3.56 -1.90 8.40
N LEU A 40 2.32 -1.51 8.07
CA LEU A 40 2.00 -0.24 7.42
C LEU A 40 2.57 0.97 8.18
N SER A 41 2.42 1.00 9.51
CA SER A 41 2.93 2.08 10.36
C SER A 41 4.45 2.14 10.47
N SER A 42 5.15 1.02 10.23
CA SER A 42 6.62 0.96 10.24
C SER A 42 7.25 1.36 8.91
N VAL A 43 6.55 1.12 7.80
CA VAL A 43 7.07 1.40 6.44
C VAL A 43 6.69 2.78 5.93
N LEU A 44 5.76 3.46 6.62
CA LEU A 44 5.38 4.82 6.34
C LEU A 44 6.00 5.76 7.38
N ASN A 45 6.81 6.71 6.93
CA ASN A 45 7.22 7.80 7.78
C ASN A 45 6.09 8.83 7.90
N LYS A 46 5.83 9.34 9.11
CA LYS A 46 4.85 10.42 9.35
C LYS A 46 5.10 11.65 8.47
N ASN A 47 6.37 11.96 8.19
CA ASN A 47 6.73 13.07 7.31
C ASN A 47 6.37 12.77 5.85
N GLU A 48 6.58 11.52 5.39
CA GLU A 48 6.19 11.10 4.03
C GLU A 48 4.67 11.18 3.83
N LEU A 49 3.88 10.78 4.83
CA LEU A 49 2.43 10.88 4.77
C LEU A 49 1.92 12.32 4.85
N LYS A 50 2.61 13.20 5.58
CA LYS A 50 2.23 14.61 5.69
C LYS A 50 2.30 15.32 4.33
N ASP A 51 3.31 15.01 3.53
CA ASP A 51 3.55 15.64 2.23
C ASP A 51 2.94 14.82 1.07
N ALA A 52 2.34 13.66 1.36
CA ALA A 52 1.71 12.81 0.36
C ALA A 52 0.44 13.46 -0.22
N VAL A 53 0.48 13.77 -1.52
CA VAL A 53 -0.69 14.28 -2.27
C VAL A 53 -1.63 13.17 -2.73
N PHE A 54 -1.14 11.94 -2.84
CA PHE A 54 -1.90 10.78 -3.30
C PHE A 54 -1.27 9.48 -2.80
N VAL A 55 -2.10 8.49 -2.45
CA VAL A 55 -1.66 7.15 -2.03
C VAL A 55 -2.48 6.09 -2.75
N THR A 56 -1.81 5.08 -3.30
CA THR A 56 -2.45 3.89 -3.88
C THR A 56 -2.18 2.67 -3.02
N ILE A 57 -3.22 1.91 -2.69
CA ILE A 57 -3.11 0.56 -2.13
C ILE A 57 -3.39 -0.43 -3.26
N PHE A 58 -2.40 -1.23 -3.65
CA PHE A 58 -2.56 -2.26 -4.68
C PHE A 58 -2.32 -3.66 -4.10
N LEU A 59 -3.35 -4.20 -3.46
CA LEU A 59 -3.34 -5.49 -2.76
C LEU A 59 -4.59 -6.30 -3.13
N GLY A 60 -4.51 -7.64 -3.01
CA GLY A 60 -5.62 -8.55 -3.33
C GLY A 60 -5.20 -9.78 -4.14
N ALA A 61 -4.16 -9.67 -4.97
CA ALA A 61 -3.72 -10.79 -5.82
C ALA A 61 -3.17 -11.99 -5.02
N ASN A 62 -2.45 -11.74 -3.93
CA ASN A 62 -2.00 -12.81 -3.03
C ASN A 62 -3.13 -13.27 -2.09
N ASP A 63 -3.96 -12.33 -1.64
CA ASP A 63 -5.13 -12.59 -0.80
C ASP A 63 -6.10 -13.59 -1.43
N CYS A 64 -6.30 -13.50 -2.76
CA CYS A 64 -7.18 -14.39 -3.51
C CYS A 64 -6.57 -15.75 -3.85
N ALA A 65 -5.41 -16.09 -3.28
CA ALA A 65 -4.85 -17.43 -3.42
C ALA A 65 -5.86 -18.49 -2.94
N ASP A 66 -5.93 -19.63 -3.62
CA ASP A 66 -6.78 -20.73 -3.20
C ASP A 66 -6.32 -21.24 -1.83
N GLU A 67 -7.23 -21.29 -0.86
CA GLU A 67 -6.92 -21.68 0.52
C GLU A 67 -6.32 -23.08 0.63
N LYS A 68 -6.75 -24.02 -0.23
CA LYS A 68 -6.26 -25.41 -0.20
C LYS A 68 -4.88 -25.54 -0.82
N ILE A 69 -4.56 -24.69 -1.80
CA ILE A 69 -3.28 -24.74 -2.53
C ILE A 69 -2.22 -23.89 -1.82
N ASN A 70 -2.60 -22.71 -1.34
CA ASN A 70 -1.69 -21.75 -0.71
C ASN A 70 -2.38 -21.04 0.46
N PRO A 71 -2.60 -21.77 1.59
CA PRO A 71 -3.24 -21.22 2.78
C PRO A 71 -2.46 -20.07 3.41
N LEU A 72 -1.15 -20.00 3.16
CA LEU A 72 -0.28 -18.97 3.73
C LEU A 72 -0.62 -17.57 3.20
N GLN A 73 -0.86 -17.45 1.89
CA GLN A 73 -1.23 -16.18 1.28
C GLN A 73 -2.73 -15.90 1.30
N HIS A 74 -3.58 -16.93 1.39
CA HIS A 74 -5.02 -16.78 1.42
C HIS A 74 -5.50 -15.83 2.54
N VAL A 75 -6.40 -14.92 2.15
CA VAL A 75 -7.12 -14.04 3.06
C VAL A 75 -8.61 -14.11 2.72
N PRO A 76 -9.48 -14.49 3.68
CA PRO A 76 -10.93 -14.48 3.47
C PRO A 76 -11.42 -13.09 3.06
N VAL A 77 -12.41 -13.03 2.17
CA VAL A 77 -12.89 -11.77 1.57
C VAL A 77 -13.31 -10.72 2.60
N ASP A 78 -13.92 -11.15 3.71
CA ASP A 78 -14.34 -10.24 4.78
C ASP A 78 -13.14 -9.67 5.55
N GLU A 79 -12.09 -10.47 5.74
CA GLU A 79 -10.84 -9.99 6.32
C GLU A 79 -10.14 -9.02 5.37
N TYR A 80 -10.08 -9.31 4.07
CA TYR A 80 -9.51 -8.40 3.07
C TYR A 80 -10.22 -7.02 3.11
N LYS A 81 -11.56 -7.00 3.14
CA LYS A 81 -12.35 -5.77 3.24
C LYS A 81 -12.01 -4.98 4.51
N ASN A 82 -11.98 -5.65 5.66
CA ASN A 82 -11.62 -5.01 6.93
C ASN A 82 -10.19 -4.47 6.91
N ASN A 83 -9.24 -5.23 6.35
CA ASN A 83 -7.86 -4.79 6.18
C ASN A 83 -7.78 -3.52 5.32
N MET A 84 -8.52 -3.43 4.21
CA MET A 84 -8.57 -2.22 3.39
C MET A 84 -9.11 -1.02 4.16
N VAL A 85 -10.22 -1.18 4.89
CA VAL A 85 -10.82 -0.12 5.71
C VAL A 85 -9.83 0.39 6.75
N GLU A 86 -9.21 -0.52 7.50
CA GLU A 86 -8.23 -0.16 8.54
C GLU A 86 -7.01 0.55 7.95
N MET A 87 -6.45 0.06 6.84
CA MET A 87 -5.30 0.70 6.20
C MET A 87 -5.64 2.09 5.66
N VAL A 88 -6.82 2.27 5.05
CA VAL A 88 -7.28 3.60 4.63
C VAL A 88 -7.41 4.54 5.83
N GLN A 89 -7.98 4.07 6.95
CA GLN A 89 -8.08 4.86 8.17
C GLN A 89 -6.70 5.26 8.75
N MET A 90 -5.71 4.35 8.69
CA MET A 90 -4.33 4.66 9.10
C MET A 90 -3.67 5.72 8.19
N LEU A 91 -3.97 5.69 6.89
CA LEU A 91 -3.42 6.61 5.88
C LEU A 91 -4.11 7.98 5.88
N GLN A 92 -5.40 8.04 6.20
CA GLN A 92 -6.20 9.26 6.28
C GLN A 92 -5.88 10.07 7.55
N VAL A 93 -4.59 10.32 7.83
CA VAL A 93 -4.09 11.06 9.00
C VAL A 93 -5.13 12.10 9.42
N LYS A 94 -5.74 11.91 10.60
CA LYS A 94 -6.63 12.91 11.19
C LYS A 94 -5.87 14.23 11.23
N VAL A 95 -6.19 15.15 10.32
CA VAL A 95 -5.77 16.57 10.33
C VAL A 95 -6.28 17.32 11.59
N LEU A 96 -6.77 16.61 12.61
CA LEU A 96 -7.40 17.15 13.82
C LEU A 96 -6.54 17.11 15.08
N LEU A 97 -5.28 16.64 15.05
CA LEU A 97 -4.47 16.52 16.29
C LEU A 97 -3.51 17.68 16.58
N TYR A 98 -3.60 18.82 15.88
CA TYR A 98 -2.81 20.02 16.20
C TYR A 98 -3.61 21.34 16.13
N LEU A 99 -4.84 21.32 16.64
CA LEU A 99 -5.49 22.54 17.15
C LEU A 99 -5.65 22.41 18.67
N ASN A 100 -4.58 22.74 19.37
CA ASN A 100 -4.57 23.27 20.74
C ASN A 100 -3.32 24.13 20.89
#